data_AF-A0A3D4T9H0-F1
#
_entry.id   AF-A0A3D4T9H0-F1
#
_cell.length_a   1.000
_cell.length_b   1.000
_cell.length_c   1.000
_cell.angle_alpha   90.00
_cell.angle_beta   90.00
_cell.angle_gamma   90.00
#
_symmetry.space_group_name_H-M   'P 1'
#
loop_
_entity.id
_entity.type
_entity.pdbx_description
1 polymer ?
#
loop_
_entity_poly.entity_id
_entity_poly.type
_entity_poly.pdbx_seq_one_letter_code
_entity_poly.pdbx_strand_id
1 'polypeptide(L)'
;MKSSLILAFLLVCVAWIAPVQPPADKWRMPYKKHGFTKEQAAAHLLSRFSFGATPGQIQQVAESGLESWFEAQLNGQIADPSVTDKLSSYTALTYSNETIANTFLQPNQVIQAAIRAGVISRDSLKDVGKTLLRPEIRQFAQEKGYQPLIELHRQLINQKIIRAAYSNNQLKEVLTDFWFNHFNVSLTKNQSQQFVLTYERDAIRPFVTGQFAEMLLATAKHPAMLEYLDNA
;
A
#
# COMPACT_ATOMS: atom_id res chain seq x y z
N MET A 1 -69.08 12.69 3.28
CA MET A 1 -68.07 12.66 4.36
C MET A 1 -67.66 11.22 4.62
N LYS A 2 -66.57 10.76 4.01
CA LYS A 2 -65.90 9.50 4.38
C LYS A 2 -64.40 9.76 4.28
N SER A 3 -63.77 10.03 5.42
CA SER A 3 -62.33 10.13 5.58
C SER A 3 -61.77 8.72 5.72
N SER A 4 -60.83 8.34 4.85
CA SER A 4 -60.04 7.11 5.01
C SER A 4 -58.58 7.50 5.28
N LEU A 5 -58.12 7.13 6.47
CA LEU A 5 -56.75 7.22 6.96
C LEU A 5 -55.77 6.50 6.02
N ILE A 6 -54.65 7.15 5.69
CA ILE A 6 -53.49 6.52 5.08
C ILE A 6 -52.58 6.04 6.21
N LEU A 7 -52.38 4.73 6.31
CA LEU A 7 -51.48 4.08 7.25
C LEU A 7 -50.07 4.03 6.64
N ALA A 8 -49.10 4.74 7.23
CA ALA A 8 -47.71 4.71 6.80
C ALA A 8 -47.01 3.45 7.34
N PHE A 9 -46.50 2.60 6.44
CA PHE A 9 -45.69 1.43 6.79
C PHE A 9 -44.23 1.86 7.02
N LEU A 10 -43.76 1.72 8.25
CA LEU A 10 -42.36 1.89 8.64
C LEU A 10 -41.59 0.59 8.33
N LEU A 11 -40.73 0.64 7.30
CA LEU A 11 -39.88 -0.46 6.88
C LEU A 11 -38.63 -0.50 7.77
N VAL A 12 -38.60 -1.44 8.73
CA VAL A 12 -37.42 -1.71 9.55
C VAL A 12 -36.45 -2.56 8.73
N CYS A 13 -35.35 -1.98 8.27
CA CYS A 13 -34.25 -2.71 7.65
C CYS A 13 -33.50 -3.51 8.73
N VAL A 14 -33.81 -4.81 8.84
CA VAL A 14 -32.99 -5.77 9.57
C VAL A 14 -31.79 -6.11 8.70
N ALA A 15 -30.61 -5.61 9.07
CA ALA A 15 -29.36 -6.02 8.45
C ALA A 15 -29.16 -7.53 8.70
N TRP A 16 -29.21 -8.33 7.64
CA TRP A 16 -28.81 -9.73 7.67
C TRP A 16 -27.30 -9.80 7.95
N ILE A 17 -26.94 -10.16 9.18
CA ILE A 17 -25.61 -10.66 9.49
C ILE A 17 -25.53 -12.04 8.82
N ALA A 18 -24.81 -12.14 7.71
CA ALA A 18 -24.61 -13.42 7.05
C ALA A 18 -23.95 -14.41 8.04
N PRO A 19 -24.42 -15.67 8.13
CA PRO A 19 -23.78 -16.66 8.97
C PRO A 19 -22.36 -16.91 8.46
N VAL A 20 -21.39 -16.84 9.38
CA VAL A 20 -20.00 -17.24 9.12
C VAL A 20 -20.02 -18.70 8.67
N GLN A 21 -19.71 -18.95 7.41
CA GLN A 21 -19.57 -20.31 6.90
C GLN A 21 -18.45 -21.02 7.69
N PRO A 22 -18.66 -22.26 8.16
CA PRO A 22 -17.59 -23.01 8.81
C PRO A 22 -16.44 -23.20 7.80
N PRO A 23 -15.17 -23.02 8.23
CA PRO A 23 -14.03 -23.19 7.33
C PRO A 23 -14.06 -24.60 6.74
N ALA A 24 -13.67 -24.70 5.47
CA ALA A 24 -13.56 -25.98 4.80
C ALA A 24 -12.59 -26.90 5.57
N ASP A 25 -12.89 -28.19 5.64
CA ASP A 25 -12.17 -29.26 6.37
C ASP A 25 -10.67 -29.41 6.03
N LYS A 26 -10.14 -28.53 5.17
CA LYS A 26 -8.79 -28.53 4.61
C LYS A 26 -7.71 -28.10 5.61
N TRP A 27 -8.06 -27.29 6.60
CA TRP A 27 -7.10 -26.74 7.57
C TRP A 27 -7.59 -27.06 8.97
N ARG A 28 -7.06 -28.09 9.62
CA ARG A 28 -7.34 -28.36 11.04
C ARG A 28 -6.06 -28.19 11.84
N MET A 29 -5.97 -27.12 12.62
CA MET A 29 -4.73 -26.81 13.34
C MET A 29 -4.55 -27.76 14.54
N PRO A 30 -3.44 -28.49 14.65
CA PRO A 30 -3.25 -29.52 15.68
C PRO A 30 -2.84 -28.95 17.05
N TYR A 31 -3.20 -27.72 17.38
CA TYR A 31 -2.68 -27.00 18.54
C TYR A 31 -2.97 -27.71 19.89
N LYS A 32 -4.13 -28.37 20.00
CA LYS A 32 -4.47 -29.19 21.19
C LYS A 32 -3.53 -30.38 21.39
N LYS A 33 -3.01 -30.98 20.31
CA LYS A 33 -2.05 -32.09 20.40
C LYS A 33 -0.71 -31.65 21.00
N HIS A 34 -0.40 -30.36 20.90
CA HIS A 34 0.79 -29.74 21.45
C HIS A 34 0.53 -29.05 22.80
N GLY A 35 -0.63 -29.28 23.42
CA GLY A 35 -0.96 -28.74 24.75
C GLY A 35 -1.28 -27.24 24.77
N PHE A 36 -1.49 -26.61 23.62
CA PHE A 36 -1.86 -25.19 23.58
C PHE A 36 -3.35 -24.98 23.84
N THR A 37 -3.68 -23.91 24.59
CA THR A 37 -5.03 -23.35 24.60
C THR A 37 -5.36 -22.69 23.26
N LYS A 38 -6.63 -22.34 23.05
CA LYS A 38 -7.05 -21.68 21.80
C LYS A 38 -6.44 -20.28 21.68
N GLU A 39 -6.32 -19.57 22.80
CA GLU A 39 -5.70 -18.24 22.92
C GLU A 39 -4.19 -18.31 22.68
N GLN A 40 -3.50 -19.31 23.24
CA GLN A 40 -2.07 -19.52 22.97
C GLN A 40 -1.82 -19.83 21.50
N ALA A 41 -2.67 -20.67 20.89
CA ALA A 41 -2.59 -20.98 19.49
C ALA A 41 -2.89 -19.75 18.61
N ALA A 42 -3.88 -18.93 18.97
CA ALA A 42 -4.20 -17.68 18.29
C ALA A 42 -3.03 -16.67 18.39
N ALA A 43 -2.42 -16.53 19.57
CA ALA A 43 -1.24 -15.69 19.75
C ALA A 43 -0.05 -16.16 18.89
N HIS A 44 0.18 -17.47 18.82
CA HIS A 44 1.21 -18.04 17.95
C HIS A 44 0.92 -17.77 16.48
N LEU A 45 -0.34 -17.98 16.05
CA LEU A 45 -0.78 -17.75 14.68
C LEU A 45 -0.55 -16.29 14.26
N LEU A 46 -1.01 -15.34 15.07
CA LEU A 46 -0.81 -13.90 14.83
C LEU A 46 0.69 -13.57 14.76
N SER A 47 1.51 -14.08 15.67
CA SER A 47 2.96 -13.86 15.64
C SER A 47 3.65 -14.39 14.37
N ARG A 48 3.06 -15.36 13.67
CA ARG A 48 3.66 -15.95 12.45
C ARG A 48 3.13 -15.36 11.16
N PHE A 49 1.89 -14.85 11.16
CA PHE A 49 1.20 -14.42 9.94
C PHE A 49 0.74 -12.95 9.97
N SER A 50 1.19 -12.16 10.95
CA SER A 50 1.01 -10.70 10.99
C SER A 50 2.26 -9.98 11.49
N PHE A 51 2.24 -8.65 11.48
CA PHE A 51 3.25 -7.82 12.14
C PHE A 51 3.13 -7.81 13.67
N GLY A 52 2.26 -8.64 14.25
CA GLY A 52 1.94 -8.69 15.66
C GLY A 52 0.44 -8.61 15.92
N ALA A 53 0.05 -8.97 17.15
CA ALA A 53 -1.34 -8.88 17.59
C ALA A 53 -1.65 -7.48 18.12
N THR A 54 -2.82 -6.95 17.77
CA THR A 54 -3.36 -5.75 18.41
C THR A 54 -4.06 -6.08 19.74
N PRO A 55 -4.28 -5.10 20.64
CA PRO A 55 -5.00 -5.34 21.89
C PRO A 55 -6.37 -5.99 21.65
N GLY A 56 -6.60 -7.14 22.29
CA GLY A 56 -7.86 -7.91 22.16
C GLY A 56 -7.93 -8.87 20.96
N GLN A 57 -7.01 -8.78 19.99
CA GLN A 57 -7.07 -9.59 18.76
C GLN A 57 -6.89 -11.09 19.03
N ILE A 58 -6.06 -11.45 20.01
CA ILE A 58 -5.85 -12.86 20.40
C ILE A 58 -7.17 -13.49 20.82
N GLN A 59 -7.92 -12.81 21.68
CA GLN A 59 -9.23 -13.26 22.15
C GLN A 59 -10.23 -13.34 20.98
N GLN A 60 -10.26 -12.31 20.13
CA GLN A 60 -11.12 -12.26 18.95
C GLN A 60 -10.87 -13.44 17.99
N VAL A 61 -9.60 -13.77 17.70
CA VAL A 61 -9.23 -14.91 16.84
C VAL A 61 -9.52 -16.23 17.52
N ALA A 62 -9.28 -16.34 18.83
CA ALA A 62 -9.64 -17.52 19.60
C ALA A 62 -11.17 -17.73 19.60
N GLU A 63 -11.99 -16.70 19.65
CA GLU A 63 -13.46 -16.83 19.61
C GLU A 63 -13.96 -17.16 18.20
N SER A 64 -13.54 -16.37 17.19
CA SER A 64 -13.98 -16.53 15.80
C SER A 64 -13.44 -17.78 15.09
N GLY A 65 -12.34 -18.35 15.57
CA GLY A 65 -11.72 -19.57 15.04
C GLY A 65 -10.45 -19.26 14.24
N LEU A 66 -9.38 -20.01 14.55
CA LEU A 66 -8.05 -19.83 13.98
C LEU A 66 -8.04 -20.11 12.48
N GLU A 67 -8.71 -21.20 12.09
CA GLU A 67 -8.87 -21.65 10.72
C GLU A 67 -9.61 -20.63 9.86
N SER A 68 -10.72 -20.09 10.40
CA SER A 68 -11.52 -19.05 9.73
C SER A 68 -10.72 -17.77 9.53
N TRP A 69 -10.00 -17.32 10.56
CA TRP A 69 -9.13 -16.16 10.45
C TRP A 69 -8.02 -16.38 9.40
N PHE A 70 -7.37 -17.55 9.42
CA PHE A 70 -6.28 -17.86 8.49
C PHE A 70 -6.76 -17.95 7.04
N GLU A 71 -7.92 -18.54 6.79
CA GLU A 71 -8.52 -18.61 5.46
C GLU A 71 -8.91 -17.22 4.95
N ALA A 72 -9.43 -16.34 5.81
CA ALA A 72 -9.70 -14.95 5.47
C ALA A 72 -8.41 -14.17 5.11
N GLN A 73 -7.30 -14.42 5.83
CA GLN A 73 -5.99 -13.84 5.51
C GLN A 73 -5.45 -14.32 4.16
N LEU A 74 -5.61 -15.61 3.84
CA LEU A 74 -5.19 -16.18 2.56
C LEU A 74 -5.99 -15.59 1.39
N ASN A 75 -7.28 -15.33 1.59
CA ASN A 75 -8.09 -14.63 0.58
C ASN A 75 -7.61 -13.18 0.39
N GLY A 76 -7.30 -12.48 1.48
CA GLY A 76 -6.71 -11.14 1.41
C GLY A 76 -7.66 -10.05 0.86
N GLN A 77 -8.97 -10.29 1.03
CA GLN A 77 -10.07 -9.43 0.56
C GLN A 77 -10.89 -8.84 1.72
N ILE A 78 -10.34 -8.81 2.94
CA ILE A 78 -11.02 -8.22 4.09
C ILE A 78 -11.14 -6.71 3.88
N ALA A 79 -12.31 -6.13 4.16
CA ALA A 79 -12.51 -4.69 4.01
C ALA A 79 -11.60 -3.91 4.97
N ASP A 80 -10.92 -2.88 4.44
CA ASP A 80 -9.94 -2.07 5.18
C ASP A 80 -10.30 -0.57 5.18
N PRO A 81 -11.49 -0.17 5.67
CA PRO A 81 -11.92 1.23 5.65
C PRO A 81 -10.95 2.15 6.41
N SER A 82 -10.34 1.67 7.49
CA SER A 82 -9.36 2.45 8.27
C SER A 82 -8.10 2.76 7.46
N VAL A 83 -7.57 1.78 6.71
CA VAL A 83 -6.41 2.01 5.84
C VAL A 83 -6.79 2.91 4.68
N THR A 84 -7.95 2.68 4.05
CA THR A 84 -8.45 3.53 2.95
C THR A 84 -8.56 5.00 3.38
N ASP A 85 -9.15 5.26 4.54
CA ASP A 85 -9.26 6.61 5.11
C ASP A 85 -7.89 7.23 5.39
N LYS A 86 -6.99 6.51 6.07
CA LYS A 86 -5.64 6.97 6.39
C LYS A 86 -4.77 7.23 5.16
N LEU A 87 -5.00 6.52 4.06
CA LEU A 87 -4.27 6.67 2.80
C LEU A 87 -4.92 7.65 1.82
N SER A 88 -6.09 8.20 2.13
CA SER A 88 -6.85 9.07 1.21
C SER A 88 -6.09 10.32 0.75
N SER A 89 -5.19 10.86 1.58
CA SER A 89 -4.38 12.04 1.26
C SER A 89 -3.10 11.73 0.47
N TYR A 90 -2.77 10.46 0.27
CA TYR A 90 -1.54 10.01 -0.40
C TYR A 90 -1.79 9.86 -1.90
N THR A 91 -1.83 10.99 -2.61
CA THR A 91 -2.18 11.07 -4.03
C THR A 91 -1.27 10.27 -4.95
N ALA A 92 0.01 10.09 -4.60
CA ALA A 92 0.93 9.30 -5.43
C ALA A 92 0.49 7.83 -5.55
N LEU A 93 -0.30 7.33 -4.60
CA LEU A 93 -0.88 5.99 -4.64
C LEU A 93 -1.89 5.80 -5.78
N THR A 94 -2.41 6.87 -6.38
CA THR A 94 -3.36 6.78 -7.51
C THR A 94 -2.74 7.14 -8.86
N TYR A 95 -1.50 7.62 -8.87
CA TYR A 95 -0.83 8.09 -10.09
C TYR A 95 -0.25 6.94 -10.92
N SER A 96 -0.25 7.09 -12.25
CA SER A 96 0.48 6.20 -13.15
C SER A 96 1.99 6.45 -13.07
N ASN A 97 2.79 5.52 -13.60
CA ASN A 97 4.24 5.71 -13.74
C ASN A 97 4.59 7.01 -14.50
N GLU A 98 3.83 7.32 -15.55
CA GLU A 98 4.00 8.55 -16.34
C GLU A 98 3.70 9.80 -15.52
N THR A 99 2.57 9.82 -14.80
CA THR A 99 2.23 10.95 -13.92
C THR A 99 3.30 11.14 -12.86
N ILE A 100 3.79 10.06 -12.24
CA ILE A 100 4.86 10.16 -11.25
C ILE A 100 6.15 10.72 -11.84
N ALA A 101 6.59 10.21 -12.99
CA ALA A 101 7.81 10.66 -13.65
C ALA A 101 7.76 12.15 -14.06
N ASN A 102 6.57 12.68 -14.34
CA ASN A 102 6.35 14.07 -14.73
C ASN A 102 6.04 15.01 -13.55
N THR A 103 5.59 14.47 -12.41
CA THR A 103 5.24 15.25 -11.21
C THR A 103 6.38 15.28 -10.20
N PHE A 104 6.98 14.14 -9.86
CA PHE A 104 7.97 14.02 -8.79
C PHE A 104 9.39 14.07 -9.33
N LEU A 105 9.96 15.27 -9.45
CA LEU A 105 11.22 15.48 -10.16
C LEU A 105 12.43 15.56 -9.22
N GLN A 106 13.57 15.07 -9.71
CA GLN A 106 14.88 15.32 -9.12
C GLN A 106 15.26 16.81 -9.25
N PRO A 107 16.07 17.34 -8.31
CA PRO A 107 16.67 18.69 -8.41
C PRO A 107 17.16 19.08 -9.81
N ASN A 108 17.94 18.20 -10.43
CA ASN A 108 18.51 18.45 -11.75
C ASN A 108 17.43 18.47 -12.85
N GLN A 109 16.40 17.64 -12.76
CA GLN A 109 15.30 17.64 -13.72
C GLN A 109 14.50 18.95 -13.66
N VAL A 110 14.24 19.48 -12.46
CA VAL A 110 13.58 20.79 -12.28
C VAL A 110 14.42 21.91 -12.89
N ILE A 111 15.73 21.94 -12.63
CA ILE A 111 16.65 22.93 -13.19
C ILE A 111 16.68 22.84 -14.72
N GLN A 112 16.79 21.63 -15.29
CA GLN A 112 16.79 21.45 -16.74
C GLN A 112 15.44 21.83 -17.37
N ALA A 113 14.31 21.61 -16.68
CA ALA A 113 13.01 22.08 -17.13
C ALA A 113 12.93 23.63 -17.12
N ALA A 114 13.46 24.28 -16.08
CA ALA A 114 13.49 25.74 -15.98
C ALA A 114 14.39 26.39 -17.06
N ILE A 115 15.54 25.78 -17.36
CA ILE A 115 16.42 26.22 -18.45
C ILE A 115 15.72 26.09 -19.80
N ARG A 116 15.10 24.93 -20.07
CA ARG A 116 14.35 24.70 -21.31
C ARG A 116 13.18 25.68 -21.47
N ALA A 117 12.57 26.10 -20.37
CA ALA A 117 11.50 27.08 -20.35
C ALA A 117 12.01 28.55 -20.37
N GLY A 118 13.32 28.78 -20.39
CA GLY A 118 13.91 30.12 -20.40
C GLY A 118 13.82 30.89 -19.08
N VAL A 119 13.43 30.23 -17.98
CA VAL A 119 13.31 30.86 -16.64
C VAL A 119 14.69 31.24 -16.09
N ILE A 120 15.71 30.43 -16.39
CA ILE A 120 17.10 30.68 -16.01
C ILE A 120 18.06 30.37 -17.16
N SER A 121 19.19 31.07 -17.21
CA SER A 121 20.29 30.74 -18.13
C SER A 121 21.18 29.63 -17.56
N ARG A 122 21.74 28.79 -18.46
CA ARG A 122 22.77 27.79 -18.12
C ARG A 122 23.99 28.41 -17.45
N ASP A 123 24.35 29.63 -17.82
CA ASP A 123 25.54 30.33 -17.31
C ASP A 123 25.38 30.77 -15.84
N SER A 124 24.14 30.75 -15.33
CA SER A 124 23.84 31.09 -13.94
C SER A 124 23.97 29.90 -12.98
N LEU A 125 24.33 28.70 -13.48
CA LEU A 125 24.49 27.51 -12.66
C LEU A 125 25.85 27.50 -11.95
N LYS A 126 25.84 27.65 -10.64
CA LYS A 126 27.03 27.45 -9.80
C LYS A 126 26.83 26.31 -8.79
N ASP A 127 25.69 26.32 -8.11
CA ASP A 127 25.35 25.34 -7.08
C ASP A 127 23.87 24.95 -7.24
N VAL A 128 23.60 23.64 -7.36
CA VAL A 128 22.24 23.10 -7.60
C VAL A 128 21.32 23.43 -6.43
N GLY A 129 21.78 23.26 -5.19
CA GLY A 129 20.99 23.52 -3.99
C GLY A 129 20.55 24.97 -3.90
N LYS A 130 21.49 25.92 -4.02
CA LYS A 130 21.21 27.36 -4.03
C LYS A 130 20.33 27.75 -5.22
N THR A 131 20.51 27.13 -6.38
CA THR A 131 19.68 27.39 -7.56
C THR A 131 18.22 26.99 -7.32
N LEU A 132 17.96 25.85 -6.66
CA LEU A 132 16.61 25.42 -6.29
C LEU A 132 15.93 26.35 -5.28
N LEU A 133 16.70 27.07 -4.46
CA LEU A 133 16.14 28.01 -3.48
C LEU A 133 15.72 29.34 -4.10
N ARG A 134 16.09 29.60 -5.37
CA ARG A 134 15.74 30.84 -6.06
C ARG A 134 14.22 30.98 -6.21
N PRO A 135 13.65 32.17 -5.97
CA PRO A 135 12.21 32.41 -6.08
C PRO A 135 11.65 32.01 -7.45
N GLU A 136 12.37 32.35 -8.54
CA GLU A 136 11.93 32.04 -9.91
C GLU A 136 11.75 30.52 -10.14
N ILE A 137 12.65 29.70 -9.59
CA ILE A 137 12.58 28.23 -9.72
C ILE A 137 11.44 27.66 -8.89
N ARG A 138 11.24 28.17 -7.68
CA ARG A 138 10.14 27.74 -6.80
C ARG A 138 8.79 28.07 -7.41
N GLN A 139 8.64 29.29 -7.92
CA GLN A 139 7.42 29.71 -8.60
C GLN A 139 7.17 28.86 -9.86
N PHE A 140 8.20 28.66 -10.69
CA PHE A 140 8.10 27.78 -11.86
C PHE A 140 7.68 26.36 -11.50
N ALA A 141 8.28 25.77 -10.45
CA ALA A 141 7.93 24.44 -9.99
C ALA A 141 6.47 24.36 -9.50
N GLN A 142 6.00 25.38 -8.77
CA GLN A 142 4.61 25.47 -8.30
C GLN A 142 3.64 25.60 -9.47
N GLU A 143 3.91 26.48 -10.45
CA GLU A 143 3.09 26.68 -11.64
C GLU A 143 2.98 25.41 -12.50
N LYS A 144 4.05 24.61 -12.56
CA LYS A 144 4.06 23.32 -13.28
C LYS A 144 3.54 22.16 -12.44
N GLY A 145 3.24 22.37 -11.16
CA GLY A 145 2.81 21.31 -10.25
C GLY A 145 3.89 20.28 -9.93
N TYR A 146 5.17 20.62 -10.08
CA TYR A 146 6.27 19.74 -9.71
C TYR A 146 6.33 19.57 -8.19
N GLN A 147 6.52 18.33 -7.76
CA GLN A 147 6.68 17.96 -6.37
C GLN A 147 8.09 17.41 -6.12
N PRO A 148 8.66 17.67 -4.92
CA PRO A 148 9.93 17.07 -4.53
C PRO A 148 9.84 15.54 -4.44
N LEU A 149 10.87 14.83 -4.91
CA LEU A 149 10.95 13.36 -4.76
C LEU A 149 10.84 12.85 -3.33
N ILE A 150 11.29 13.64 -2.34
CA ILE A 150 11.16 13.27 -0.93
C ILE A 150 9.69 13.09 -0.51
N GLU A 151 8.76 13.79 -1.15
CA GLU A 151 7.33 13.62 -0.90
C GLU A 151 6.86 12.24 -1.39
N LEU A 152 7.29 11.80 -2.58
CA LEU A 152 7.03 10.45 -3.08
C LEU A 152 7.57 9.37 -2.12
N HIS A 153 8.80 9.56 -1.62
CA HIS A 153 9.41 8.64 -0.65
C HIS A 153 8.64 8.60 0.67
N ARG A 154 8.21 9.77 1.17
CA ARG A 154 7.37 9.88 2.37
C ARG A 154 6.07 9.09 2.19
N GLN A 155 5.43 9.20 1.02
CA GLN A 155 4.20 8.47 0.74
C GLN A 155 4.41 6.95 0.69
N LEU A 156 5.50 6.48 0.07
CA LEU A 156 5.89 5.06 0.07
C LEU A 156 6.18 4.51 1.48
N ILE A 157 6.90 5.26 2.31
CA ILE A 157 7.24 4.79 3.66
C ILE A 157 5.98 4.77 4.54
N ASN A 158 5.19 5.85 4.52
CA ASN A 158 4.01 5.96 5.35
C ASN A 158 2.94 4.92 4.97
N GLN A 159 2.76 4.62 3.67
CA GLN A 159 1.77 3.62 3.28
C GLN A 159 2.12 2.22 3.80
N LYS A 160 3.40 1.84 3.82
CA LYS A 160 3.86 0.59 4.44
C LYS A 160 3.54 0.56 5.94
N ILE A 161 3.88 1.62 6.67
CA ILE A 161 3.64 1.72 8.13
C ILE A 161 2.14 1.67 8.45
N ILE A 162 1.33 2.45 7.72
CA ILE A 162 -0.12 2.49 7.92
C ILE A 162 -0.73 1.10 7.68
N ARG A 163 -0.29 0.40 6.64
CA ARG A 163 -0.81 -0.93 6.33
C ARG A 163 -0.39 -1.97 7.36
N ALA A 164 0.87 -1.98 7.77
CA ALA A 164 1.34 -2.85 8.83
C ALA A 164 0.57 -2.64 10.14
N ALA A 165 0.28 -1.37 10.50
CA ALA A 165 -0.41 -1.04 11.74
C ALA A 165 -1.94 -1.22 11.71
N TYR A 166 -2.59 -1.03 10.56
CA TYR A 166 -4.05 -0.88 10.50
C TYR A 166 -4.77 -1.81 9.52
N SER A 167 -4.07 -2.54 8.65
CA SER A 167 -4.74 -3.45 7.72
C SER A 167 -5.30 -4.67 8.45
N ASN A 168 -6.52 -5.07 8.08
CA ASN A 168 -7.10 -6.34 8.48
C ASN A 168 -6.50 -7.52 7.68
N ASN A 169 -5.86 -7.26 6.53
CA ASN A 169 -5.20 -8.25 5.67
C ASN A 169 -3.70 -8.38 6.00
N GLN A 170 -3.37 -8.58 7.28
CA GLN A 170 -1.99 -8.62 7.78
C GLN A 170 -1.06 -9.59 7.03
N LEU A 171 -1.54 -10.77 6.64
CA LEU A 171 -0.73 -11.72 5.87
C LEU A 171 -0.32 -11.14 4.52
N LYS A 172 -1.23 -10.43 3.84
CA LYS A 172 -0.94 -9.74 2.58
C LYS A 172 0.17 -8.71 2.76
N GLU A 173 0.17 -7.98 3.87
CA GLU A 173 1.18 -6.97 4.16
C GLU A 173 2.56 -7.58 4.49
N VAL A 174 2.59 -8.67 5.28
CA VAL A 174 3.84 -9.42 5.54
C VAL A 174 4.42 -10.01 4.25
N LEU A 175 3.57 -10.62 3.41
CA LEU A 175 4.01 -11.18 2.13
C LEU A 175 4.47 -10.08 1.16
N THR A 176 3.80 -8.92 1.16
CA THR A 176 4.24 -7.77 0.36
C THR A 176 5.65 -7.34 0.76
N ASP A 177 5.93 -7.20 2.05
CA ASP A 177 7.25 -6.80 2.51
C ASP A 177 8.31 -7.85 2.19
N PHE A 178 7.99 -9.13 2.40
CA PHE A 178 8.86 -10.25 2.04
C PHE A 178 9.22 -10.25 0.54
N TRP A 179 8.21 -10.15 -0.34
CA TRP A 179 8.44 -10.19 -1.78
C TRP A 179 9.09 -8.91 -2.32
N PHE A 180 8.79 -7.75 -1.72
CA PHE A 180 9.48 -6.52 -2.04
C PHE A 180 10.97 -6.60 -1.71
N ASN A 181 11.33 -7.19 -0.56
CA ASN A 181 12.71 -7.42 -0.18
C ASN A 181 13.39 -8.51 -1.04
N HIS A 182 12.64 -9.52 -1.48
CA HIS A 182 13.17 -10.56 -2.37
C HIS A 182 13.44 -10.05 -3.79
N PHE A 183 12.46 -9.38 -4.40
CA PHE A 183 12.61 -8.73 -5.71
C PHE A 183 13.03 -7.28 -5.54
N ASN A 184 14.19 -7.09 -4.91
CA ASN A 184 14.63 -5.80 -4.40
C ASN A 184 14.87 -4.75 -5.51
N VAL A 185 14.34 -3.55 -5.26
CA VAL A 185 14.73 -2.30 -5.93
C VAL A 185 14.98 -1.24 -4.86
N SER A 186 15.91 -0.30 -5.11
CA SER A 186 16.31 0.68 -4.10
C SER A 186 15.88 2.11 -4.44
N LEU A 187 15.44 2.84 -3.41
CA LEU A 187 15.31 4.31 -3.45
C LEU A 187 16.65 5.03 -3.56
N THR A 188 17.76 4.35 -3.22
CA THR A 188 19.10 4.95 -3.28
C THR A 188 19.67 4.99 -4.70
N LYS A 189 19.08 4.27 -5.65
CA LYS A 189 19.48 4.33 -7.06
C LYS A 189 18.64 5.38 -7.77
N ASN A 190 19.33 6.41 -8.29
CA ASN A 190 18.67 7.62 -8.77
C ASN A 190 17.68 7.38 -9.91
N GLN A 191 17.99 6.41 -10.79
CA GLN A 191 17.20 6.08 -11.97
C GLN A 191 15.88 5.38 -11.60
N SER A 192 15.89 4.51 -10.58
CA SER A 192 14.71 3.72 -10.20
C SER A 192 13.83 4.38 -9.13
N GLN A 193 14.34 5.36 -8.37
CA GLN A 193 13.66 5.90 -7.18
C GLN A 193 12.23 6.43 -7.44
N GLN A 194 11.97 6.99 -8.64
CA GLN A 194 10.65 7.47 -9.04
C GLN A 194 9.61 6.34 -9.19
N PHE A 195 10.04 5.10 -9.38
CA PHE A 195 9.15 3.97 -9.68
C PHE A 195 9.02 2.96 -8.54
N VAL A 196 9.70 3.16 -7.40
CA VAL A 196 9.67 2.20 -6.30
C VAL A 196 8.28 2.10 -5.65
N LEU A 197 7.56 3.22 -5.55
CA LEU A 197 6.20 3.22 -5.01
C LEU A 197 5.25 2.38 -5.85
N THR A 198 5.26 2.59 -7.17
CA THR A 198 4.41 1.85 -8.10
C THR A 198 4.86 0.42 -8.28
N TYR A 199 6.15 0.14 -8.13
CA TYR A 199 6.66 -1.22 -8.12
C TYR A 199 6.03 -2.06 -7.01
N GLU A 200 6.00 -1.55 -5.77
CA GLU A 200 5.28 -2.25 -4.70
C GLU A 200 3.78 -2.34 -5.02
N ARG A 201 3.15 -1.22 -5.40
CA ARG A 201 1.71 -1.11 -5.62
C ARG A 201 1.18 -2.02 -6.73
N ASP A 202 1.87 -2.06 -7.86
CA ASP A 202 1.38 -2.59 -9.13
C ASP A 202 2.00 -3.95 -9.48
N ALA A 203 3.26 -4.18 -9.10
CA ALA A 203 3.99 -5.39 -9.48
C ALA A 203 4.05 -6.46 -8.37
N ILE A 204 3.90 -6.07 -7.10
CA ILE A 204 4.01 -6.99 -5.96
C ILE A 204 2.65 -7.21 -5.31
N ARG A 205 2.09 -6.15 -4.70
CA ARG A 205 0.89 -6.22 -3.85
C ARG A 205 -0.32 -6.94 -4.45
N PRO A 206 -0.61 -6.84 -5.77
CA PRO A 206 -1.78 -7.51 -6.34
C PRO A 206 -1.65 -9.04 -6.35
N PHE A 207 -0.43 -9.57 -6.28
CA PHE A 207 -0.14 -10.99 -6.58
C PHE A 207 0.34 -11.80 -5.38
N VAL A 208 0.55 -11.18 -4.21
CA VAL A 208 1.20 -11.84 -3.05
C VAL A 208 0.43 -13.02 -2.46
N THR A 209 -0.90 -13.06 -2.63
CA THR A 209 -1.76 -14.22 -2.27
C THR A 209 -2.22 -15.01 -3.50
N GLY A 210 -1.73 -14.64 -4.70
CA GLY A 210 -2.12 -15.20 -5.99
C GLY A 210 -1.02 -16.05 -6.63
N GLN A 211 -0.90 -15.96 -7.97
CA GLN A 211 0.06 -16.76 -8.73
C GLN A 211 1.45 -16.12 -8.73
N PHE A 212 2.45 -16.86 -8.26
CA PHE A 212 3.85 -16.43 -8.28
C PHE A 212 4.33 -16.01 -9.68
N ALA A 213 3.93 -16.75 -10.73
CA ALA A 213 4.34 -16.45 -12.10
C ALA A 213 3.88 -15.07 -12.58
N GLU A 214 2.69 -14.62 -12.15
CA GLU A 214 2.19 -13.28 -12.48
C GLU A 214 3.01 -12.20 -11.78
N MET A 215 3.31 -12.40 -10.49
CA MET A 215 4.18 -11.49 -9.73
C MET A 215 5.57 -11.40 -10.36
N LEU A 216 6.19 -12.53 -10.66
CA LEU A 216 7.53 -12.57 -11.29
C LEU A 216 7.54 -11.85 -12.63
N LEU A 217 6.51 -12.04 -13.45
CA LEU A 217 6.40 -11.37 -14.73
C LEU A 217 6.18 -9.86 -14.57
N ALA A 218 5.34 -9.46 -13.61
CA ALA A 218 5.06 -8.06 -13.33
C ALA A 218 6.30 -7.35 -12.80
N THR A 219 7.05 -7.96 -11.88
CA THR A 219 8.28 -7.38 -11.33
C THR A 219 9.35 -7.24 -12.41
N ALA A 220 9.56 -8.27 -13.24
CA ALA A 220 10.56 -8.26 -14.31
C ALA A 220 10.30 -7.20 -15.40
N LYS A 221 9.04 -6.83 -15.62
CA LYS A 221 8.64 -5.83 -16.64
C LYS A 221 8.49 -4.42 -16.10
N HIS A 222 8.49 -4.24 -14.78
CA HIS A 222 8.21 -2.94 -14.19
C HIS A 222 9.39 -1.97 -14.40
N PRO A 223 9.15 -0.69 -14.75
CA PRO A 223 10.21 0.31 -14.97
C PRO A 223 11.25 0.37 -13.84
N ALA A 224 10.80 0.26 -12.58
CA ALA A 224 11.70 0.22 -11.43
C ALA A 224 12.78 -0.87 -11.53
N MET A 225 12.42 -2.08 -11.96
CA MET A 225 13.36 -3.21 -12.06
C MET A 225 14.29 -3.04 -13.27
N LEU A 226 13.75 -2.59 -14.40
CA LEU A 226 14.53 -2.32 -15.61
C LEU A 226 15.61 -1.27 -15.33
N GLU A 227 15.23 -0.13 -14.74
CA GLU A 227 16.17 0.93 -14.33
C GLU A 227 17.12 0.47 -13.21
N TYR A 228 16.68 -0.45 -12.35
CA TYR A 228 17.51 -0.95 -11.25
C TYR A 228 18.61 -1.91 -11.69
N LEU A 229 18.33 -2.78 -12.67
CA LEU A 229 19.30 -3.73 -13.21
C LEU A 229 20.12 -3.17 -14.37
N ASP A 230 19.69 -2.07 -14.99
CA ASP A 230 20.51 -1.39 -15.99
C ASP A 230 21.80 -0.90 -15.32
N ASN A 231 22.93 -1.50 -15.69
CA ASN A 231 24.26 -1.27 -15.09
C ASN A 231 24.88 0.07 -15.54
N ALA A 232 24.06 1.11 -15.70
CA ALA A 232 24.47 2.44 -16.12
C ALA A 232 25.39 3.12 -15.09
#